data_AF-A0A5C6U1T3-F1
#
_entry.id   AF-A0A5C6U1T3-F1
#
_cell.length_a   1.000
_cell.length_b   1.000
_cell.length_c   1.000
_cell.angle_alpha   90.00
_cell.angle_beta   90.00
_cell.angle_gamma   90.00
#
_symmetry.space_group_name_H-M   'P 1'
#
loop_
_entity.id
_entity.type
_entity.pdbx_description
1 polymer ?
#
loop_
_entity_poly.entity_id
_entity_poly.type
_entity_poly.pdbx_seq_one_letter_code
_entity_poly.pdbx_strand_id
1 'polypeptide(L)'
;MDRIEAEMAKDRKSLLDAISRYEGDARRRGGPARSGEHAPLRRRLPRGWDNGQRDLSRLTATDPEAQKKLEAMMAANLQVFQAAQKSLDDWWNYNERLGEKNKADADATYTSAKLTMTVLVGPAFALGIGAAVLITRSVMREVGGEPAYAKQVVGEIASGNPAVAIALRAGDTGSLLAAMQTMKQRPAEIVSQVRASSDSIATGSSQIASGNADLSQRTEEQASNLQQTAASMEQLSGTVKTSADTAAQASRLASSASAAASHGGEVVGQWSTR
;
A
#
# COMPACT_ATOMS: atom_id res chain seq x y z
N MET A 1 -72.80 -49.02 -45.25
CA MET A 1 -71.42 -49.28 -44.82
C MET A 1 -70.42 -48.29 -45.40
N ASP A 2 -70.38 -48.10 -46.72
CA ASP A 2 -69.35 -47.32 -47.46
C ASP A 2 -69.06 -45.91 -46.91
N ARG A 3 -70.09 -45.18 -46.47
CA ARG A 3 -69.92 -43.84 -45.89
C ARG A 3 -69.17 -43.86 -44.56
N ILE A 4 -69.43 -44.84 -43.71
CA ILE A 4 -68.77 -44.98 -42.39
C ILE A 4 -67.33 -45.43 -42.61
N GLU A 5 -67.08 -46.31 -43.58
CA GLU A 5 -65.74 -46.74 -43.97
C GLU A 5 -64.88 -45.60 -44.52
N ALA A 6 -65.48 -44.71 -45.33
CA ALA A 6 -64.79 -43.53 -45.85
C ALA A 6 -64.39 -42.55 -44.73
N GLU A 7 -65.27 -42.27 -43.77
CA GLU A 7 -64.94 -41.42 -42.61
C GLU A 7 -63.89 -42.08 -41.71
N MET A 8 -64.00 -43.38 -41.45
CA MET A 8 -62.98 -44.14 -40.72
C MET A 8 -61.59 -44.08 -41.39
N ALA A 9 -61.54 -44.16 -42.73
CA ALA A 9 -60.29 -44.04 -43.47
C ALA A 9 -59.68 -42.63 -43.38
N LYS A 10 -60.51 -41.59 -43.36
CA LYS A 10 -60.10 -40.19 -43.17
C LYS A 10 -59.55 -39.96 -41.77
N ASP A 11 -60.25 -40.45 -40.75
CA ASP A 11 -59.87 -40.35 -39.34
C ASP A 11 -58.55 -41.08 -39.04
N ARG A 12 -58.34 -42.24 -39.68
CA ARG A 12 -57.05 -42.95 -39.67
C ARG A 12 -55.93 -42.11 -40.27
N LYS A 13 -56.16 -41.48 -41.43
CA LYS A 13 -55.16 -40.63 -42.09
C LYS A 13 -54.81 -39.43 -41.20
N SER A 14 -55.82 -38.76 -40.64
CA SER A 14 -55.65 -37.63 -39.71
C SER A 14 -54.76 -38.01 -38.52
N LEU A 15 -54.98 -39.18 -37.93
CA LEU A 15 -54.16 -39.67 -36.81
C LEU A 15 -52.69 -39.90 -37.21
N LEU A 16 -52.44 -40.50 -38.39
CA LEU A 16 -51.08 -40.73 -38.88
C LEU A 16 -50.34 -39.41 -39.19
N ASP A 17 -51.07 -38.42 -39.71
CA ASP A 17 -50.54 -37.07 -39.95
C ASP A 17 -50.22 -36.38 -38.62
N ALA A 18 -51.07 -36.51 -37.59
CA ALA A 18 -50.82 -35.98 -36.25
C ALA A 18 -49.56 -36.58 -35.60
N ILE A 19 -49.36 -37.91 -35.70
CA ILE A 19 -48.14 -38.59 -35.23
C ILE A 19 -46.89 -38.04 -35.97
N SER A 20 -47.01 -37.78 -37.27
CA SER A 20 -45.90 -37.27 -38.08
C SER A 20 -45.55 -35.82 -37.72
N ARG A 21 -46.56 -34.97 -37.45
CA ARG A 21 -46.38 -33.61 -36.94
C ARG A 21 -45.64 -33.61 -35.61
N TYR A 22 -46.10 -34.43 -34.66
CA TYR A 22 -45.45 -34.61 -33.35
C TYR A 22 -43.96 -34.91 -33.46
N GLU A 23 -43.59 -35.92 -34.26
CA GLU A 23 -42.18 -36.30 -34.43
C GLU A 23 -41.34 -35.17 -35.06
N GLY A 24 -41.93 -34.40 -35.97
CA GLY A 24 -41.28 -33.23 -36.59
C GLY A 24 -41.01 -32.12 -35.59
N ASP A 25 -42.02 -31.77 -34.78
CA ASP A 25 -41.91 -30.72 -33.76
C ASP A 25 -40.95 -31.09 -32.63
N ALA A 26 -41.01 -32.33 -32.16
CA ALA A 26 -40.13 -32.79 -31.10
C ALA A 26 -38.65 -32.78 -31.54
N ARG A 27 -38.37 -33.13 -32.80
CA ARG A 27 -37.02 -32.99 -33.39
C ARG A 27 -36.58 -31.53 -33.48
N ARG A 28 -37.45 -30.63 -33.94
CA ARG A 28 -37.14 -29.19 -34.05
C ARG A 28 -36.83 -28.55 -32.69
N ARG A 29 -37.53 -28.97 -31.63
CA ARG A 29 -37.41 -28.39 -30.29
C ARG A 29 -36.30 -29.01 -29.43
N GLY A 30 -35.53 -29.97 -29.98
CA GLY A 30 -34.47 -30.66 -29.23
C GLY A 30 -34.99 -31.44 -28.02
N GLY A 31 -36.27 -31.80 -28.02
CA GLY A 31 -36.91 -32.51 -26.92
C GLY A 31 -36.40 -33.95 -26.79
N PRO A 32 -36.63 -34.61 -25.63
CA PRO A 32 -36.17 -35.97 -25.37
C PRO A 32 -36.84 -37.05 -26.22
N ALA A 33 -37.79 -36.68 -27.09
CA ALA A 33 -38.43 -37.61 -28.01
C ALA A 33 -37.36 -38.23 -28.91
N ARG A 34 -36.97 -39.47 -28.57
CA ARG A 34 -35.99 -40.21 -29.34
C ARG A 34 -36.57 -40.39 -30.73
N SER A 35 -35.83 -39.98 -31.75
CA SER A 35 -36.25 -40.17 -33.14
C SER A 35 -36.67 -41.64 -33.34
N GLY A 36 -37.96 -41.88 -33.60
CA GLY A 36 -38.50 -43.23 -33.78
C GLY A 36 -39.23 -43.85 -32.59
N GLU A 37 -39.45 -43.11 -31.49
CA GLU A 37 -40.24 -43.59 -30.34
C GLU A 37 -41.64 -44.09 -30.74
N HIS A 38 -42.30 -43.44 -31.70
CA HIS A 38 -43.63 -43.83 -32.20
C HIS A 38 -43.58 -44.59 -33.54
N ALA A 39 -42.38 -44.91 -34.06
CA ALA A 39 -42.23 -45.65 -35.30
C ALA A 39 -42.88 -47.05 -35.27
N PRO A 40 -42.88 -47.82 -34.17
CA PRO A 40 -43.62 -49.08 -34.09
C PRO A 40 -45.13 -48.89 -34.23
N LEU A 41 -45.70 -47.86 -33.60
CA LEU A 41 -47.12 -47.56 -33.64
C LEU A 41 -47.56 -47.17 -35.05
N ARG A 42 -46.80 -46.29 -35.72
CA ARG A 42 -47.06 -45.86 -37.11
C ARG A 42 -47.10 -47.03 -38.11
N ARG A 43 -46.27 -48.06 -37.90
CA ARG A 43 -46.24 -49.25 -38.76
C ARG A 43 -47.37 -50.24 -38.45
N ARG A 44 -47.68 -50.44 -37.17
CA ARG A 44 -48.63 -51.47 -36.72
C ARG A 44 -50.08 -51.02 -36.85
N LEU A 45 -50.35 -49.73 -36.62
CA LEU A 45 -51.71 -49.22 -36.54
C LEU A 45 -52.50 -49.34 -37.86
N PRO A 46 -51.97 -48.96 -39.04
CA PRO A 46 -52.72 -49.10 -40.30
C PRO A 46 -53.06 -50.55 -40.60
N ARG A 47 -52.08 -51.45 -40.38
CA ARG A 47 -52.25 -52.90 -40.59
C ARG A 47 -53.28 -53.50 -39.64
N GLY A 48 -53.23 -53.13 -38.35
CA GLY A 48 -54.20 -53.57 -37.36
C GLY A 48 -55.61 -53.11 -37.70
N TRP A 49 -55.74 -51.87 -38.18
CA TRP A 49 -57.01 -51.30 -38.64
C TRP A 49 -57.59 -52.06 -39.84
N ASP A 50 -56.78 -52.25 -40.89
CA ASP A 50 -57.19 -52.97 -42.11
C ASP A 50 -57.57 -54.43 -41.82
N ASN A 51 -56.88 -55.07 -40.87
CA ASN A 51 -57.22 -56.43 -40.45
C ASN A 51 -58.54 -56.46 -39.69
N GLY A 52 -58.72 -55.56 -38.72
CA GLY A 52 -59.96 -55.47 -37.93
C GLY A 52 -61.19 -55.24 -38.79
N GLN A 53 -61.14 -54.29 -39.73
CA GLN A 53 -62.26 -54.04 -40.65
C GLN A 53 -62.59 -55.26 -41.53
N ARG A 54 -61.56 -55.97 -42.02
CA ARG A 54 -61.76 -57.20 -42.82
C ARG A 54 -62.35 -58.35 -42.02
N ASP A 55 -61.93 -58.52 -40.77
CA ASP A 55 -62.46 -59.59 -39.92
C ASP A 55 -63.90 -59.31 -39.49
N LEU A 56 -64.22 -58.06 -39.13
CA LEU A 56 -65.60 -57.66 -38.80
C LEU A 56 -66.56 -57.74 -40.00
N SER A 57 -66.11 -57.33 -41.19
CA SER A 57 -66.92 -57.45 -42.41
C SER A 57 -67.20 -58.92 -42.78
N ARG A 58 -66.23 -59.82 -42.61
CA ARG A 58 -66.44 -61.27 -42.80
C ARG A 58 -67.45 -61.87 -41.83
N LEU A 59 -67.39 -61.50 -40.56
CA LEU A 59 -68.28 -62.04 -39.52
C LEU A 59 -69.73 -61.57 -39.66
N THR A 60 -69.97 -60.46 -40.34
CA THR A 60 -71.31 -59.85 -40.50
C THR A 60 -71.88 -59.99 -41.91
N ALA A 61 -71.12 -60.54 -42.86
CA ALA A 61 -71.53 -60.64 -44.27
C ALA A 61 -72.74 -61.57 -44.52
N THR A 62 -73.02 -62.51 -43.63
CA THR A 62 -74.07 -63.53 -43.80
C THR A 62 -75.38 -63.20 -43.07
N ASP A 63 -75.41 -62.17 -42.23
CA ASP A 63 -76.57 -61.78 -41.42
C ASP A 63 -76.86 -60.27 -41.54
N PRO A 64 -77.96 -59.88 -42.24
CA PRO A 64 -78.36 -58.48 -42.40
C PRO A 64 -78.61 -57.74 -41.07
N GLU A 65 -79.05 -58.43 -40.02
CA GLU A 65 -79.30 -57.81 -38.71
C GLU A 65 -77.98 -57.51 -37.99
N ALA A 66 -77.02 -58.45 -38.05
CA ALA A 66 -75.66 -58.25 -37.56
C ALA A 66 -74.95 -57.10 -38.29
N GLN A 67 -75.13 -56.97 -39.61
CA GLN A 67 -74.57 -55.87 -40.39
C GLN A 67 -75.13 -54.51 -39.96
N LYS A 68 -76.45 -54.40 -39.76
CA LYS A 68 -77.11 -53.17 -39.29
C LYS A 68 -76.66 -52.79 -37.87
N LYS A 69 -76.51 -53.76 -36.98
CA LYS A 69 -75.99 -53.54 -35.62
C LYS A 69 -74.54 -53.07 -35.64
N LEU A 70 -73.70 -53.65 -36.51
CA LEU A 70 -72.33 -53.24 -36.71
C LEU A 70 -72.23 -51.80 -37.24
N GLU A 71 -73.06 -51.41 -38.22
CA GLU A 71 -73.14 -50.03 -38.70
C GLU A 71 -73.44 -49.04 -37.57
N ALA A 72 -74.45 -49.34 -36.76
CA ALA A 72 -74.85 -48.49 -35.64
C ALA A 72 -73.73 -48.38 -34.59
N MET A 73 -73.06 -49.48 -34.26
CA MET A 73 -71.92 -49.49 -33.33
C MET A 73 -70.72 -48.71 -33.90
N MET A 74 -70.38 -48.87 -35.17
CA MET A 74 -69.29 -48.13 -35.80
C MET A 74 -69.59 -46.63 -35.88
N ALA A 75 -70.82 -46.24 -36.21
CA ALA A 75 -71.23 -44.84 -36.23
C ALA A 75 -71.14 -44.19 -34.83
N ALA A 76 -71.60 -44.88 -33.78
CA ALA A 76 -71.50 -44.40 -32.41
C ALA A 76 -70.04 -44.29 -31.95
N ASN A 77 -69.21 -45.29 -32.24
CA ASN A 77 -67.79 -45.28 -31.90
C ASN A 77 -67.00 -44.21 -32.66
N LEU A 78 -67.38 -43.94 -33.91
CA LEU A 78 -66.77 -42.88 -34.72
C LEU A 78 -66.94 -41.50 -34.08
N GLN A 79 -68.13 -41.19 -33.56
CA GLN A 79 -68.38 -39.92 -32.88
C GLN A 79 -67.49 -39.74 -31.64
N VAL A 80 -67.37 -40.79 -30.82
CA VAL A 80 -66.51 -40.78 -29.63
C VAL A 80 -65.04 -40.63 -30.03
N PHE A 81 -64.61 -41.32 -31.08
CA PHE A 81 -63.25 -41.22 -31.60
C PHE A 81 -62.93 -39.81 -32.11
N GLN A 82 -63.83 -39.20 -32.87
CA GLN A 82 -63.67 -37.83 -33.38
C GLN A 82 -63.63 -36.80 -32.25
N ALA A 83 -64.47 -36.96 -31.23
CA ALA A 83 -64.43 -36.11 -30.04
C ALA A 83 -63.08 -36.24 -29.31
N ALA A 84 -62.59 -37.47 -29.14
CA ALA A 84 -61.29 -37.73 -28.51
C ALA A 84 -60.12 -37.15 -29.34
N GLN A 85 -60.14 -37.30 -30.67
CA GLN A 85 -59.15 -36.69 -31.55
C GLN A 85 -59.13 -35.18 -31.43
N LYS A 86 -60.30 -34.53 -31.45
CA LYS A 86 -60.41 -33.08 -31.28
C LYS A 86 -59.84 -32.61 -29.95
N SER A 87 -60.16 -33.30 -28.84
CA SER A 87 -59.61 -32.95 -27.53
C SER A 87 -58.09 -33.12 -27.45
N LEU A 88 -57.53 -34.13 -28.12
CA LEU A 88 -56.08 -34.31 -28.22
C LEU A 88 -55.43 -33.18 -29.03
N ASP A 89 -56.03 -32.77 -30.15
CA ASP A 89 -55.55 -31.65 -30.97
C ASP A 89 -55.62 -30.32 -30.20
N ASP A 90 -56.73 -30.05 -29.49
CA ASP A 90 -56.89 -28.86 -28.65
C ASP A 90 -55.85 -28.82 -27.53
N TRP A 91 -55.62 -29.96 -26.85
CA TRP A 91 -54.57 -30.10 -25.82
C TRP A 91 -53.17 -29.92 -26.41
N TRP A 92 -52.91 -30.46 -27.59
CA TRP A 92 -51.63 -30.29 -28.30
C TRP A 92 -51.36 -28.82 -28.61
N ASN A 93 -52.31 -28.15 -29.24
CA ASN A 93 -52.21 -26.73 -29.59
C ASN A 93 -52.03 -25.84 -28.35
N TYR A 94 -52.69 -26.18 -27.25
CA TYR A 94 -52.49 -25.51 -25.96
C TYR A 94 -51.05 -25.67 -25.45
N ASN A 95 -50.51 -26.91 -25.44
CA ASN A 95 -49.14 -27.16 -25.01
C ASN A 95 -48.10 -26.50 -25.93
N GLU A 96 -48.37 -26.44 -27.22
CA GLU A 96 -47.53 -25.76 -28.19
C GLU A 96 -47.43 -24.26 -27.88
N ARG A 97 -48.56 -23.59 -27.70
CA ARG A 97 -48.62 -22.16 -27.32
C ARG A 97 -47.98 -21.90 -25.96
N LEU A 98 -48.21 -22.81 -24.99
CA LEU A 98 -47.59 -22.72 -23.67
C LEU A 98 -46.07 -22.84 -23.76
N GLY A 99 -45.55 -23.75 -24.59
CA GLY A 99 -44.12 -23.92 -24.83
C GLY A 99 -43.48 -22.68 -25.46
N GLU A 100 -44.13 -22.08 -26.46
CA GLU A 100 -43.68 -20.84 -27.09
C GLU A 100 -43.65 -19.67 -26.10
N LYS A 101 -44.70 -19.52 -25.29
CA LYS A 101 -44.75 -18.50 -24.24
C LYS A 101 -43.66 -18.70 -23.20
N ASN A 102 -43.49 -19.92 -22.69
CA ASN A 102 -42.45 -20.23 -21.70
C ASN A 102 -41.04 -19.95 -22.23
N LYS A 103 -40.79 -20.20 -23.53
CA LYS A 103 -39.52 -19.85 -24.16
C LYS A 103 -39.32 -18.34 -24.23
N ALA A 104 -40.33 -17.60 -24.68
CA ALA A 104 -40.27 -16.13 -24.76
C ALA A 104 -40.07 -15.50 -23.37
N ASP A 105 -40.79 -15.97 -22.36
CA ASP A 105 -40.67 -15.51 -20.97
C ASP A 105 -39.28 -15.84 -20.38
N ALA A 106 -38.72 -17.02 -20.71
CA ALA A 106 -37.37 -17.40 -20.33
C ALA A 106 -36.31 -16.51 -21.00
N ASP A 107 -36.43 -16.24 -22.30
CA ASP A 107 -35.52 -15.36 -23.04
C ASP A 107 -35.57 -13.91 -22.51
N ALA A 108 -36.77 -13.42 -22.18
CA ALA A 108 -36.97 -12.09 -21.59
C ALA A 108 -36.37 -11.99 -20.17
N THR A 109 -36.59 -13.02 -19.35
CA THR A 109 -36.02 -13.10 -17.99
C THR A 109 -34.50 -13.18 -18.05
N TYR A 110 -33.95 -13.99 -18.95
CA TYR A 110 -32.51 -14.13 -19.14
C TYR A 110 -31.86 -12.83 -19.60
N THR A 111 -32.50 -12.11 -20.52
CA THR A 111 -32.02 -10.80 -20.99
C THR A 111 -32.07 -9.75 -19.88
N SER A 112 -33.18 -9.68 -19.14
CA SER A 112 -33.35 -8.76 -18.02
C SER A 112 -32.36 -9.07 -16.88
N ALA A 113 -32.16 -10.35 -16.56
CA ALA A 113 -31.19 -10.77 -15.55
C ALA A 113 -29.77 -10.35 -15.93
N LYS A 114 -29.37 -10.54 -17.19
CA LYS A 114 -28.07 -10.07 -17.68
C LYS A 114 -27.94 -8.55 -17.61
N LEU A 115 -28.95 -7.80 -18.02
CA LEU A 115 -28.92 -6.34 -17.94
C LEU A 115 -28.77 -5.85 -16.49
N THR A 116 -29.57 -6.39 -15.56
CA THR A 116 -29.48 -6.06 -14.13
C THR A 116 -28.11 -6.40 -13.55
N MET A 117 -27.55 -7.56 -13.90
CA MET A 117 -26.21 -7.96 -13.46
C MET A 117 -25.12 -7.03 -13.99
N THR A 118 -25.19 -6.63 -15.27
CA THR A 118 -24.23 -5.68 -15.86
C THR A 118 -24.35 -4.29 -15.24
N VAL A 119 -25.57 -3.80 -15.01
CA VAL A 119 -25.81 -2.48 -14.39
C VAL A 119 -25.38 -2.43 -12.92
N LEU A 120 -25.40 -3.56 -12.20
CA LEU A 120 -24.88 -3.62 -10.83
C LEU A 120 -23.36 -3.77 -10.78
N VAL A 121 -22.80 -4.68 -11.57
CA VAL A 121 -21.35 -5.01 -11.52
C VAL A 121 -20.51 -3.96 -12.24
N GLY A 122 -20.97 -3.45 -13.38
CA GLY A 122 -20.21 -2.52 -14.22
C GLY A 122 -19.81 -1.24 -13.49
N PRO A 123 -20.76 -0.48 -12.91
CA PRO A 123 -20.46 0.72 -12.13
C PRO A 123 -19.61 0.45 -10.90
N ALA A 124 -19.84 -0.67 -10.18
CA ALA A 124 -19.02 -1.03 -9.03
C ALA A 124 -17.54 -1.24 -9.42
N PHE A 125 -17.31 -1.91 -10.55
CA PHE A 125 -15.96 -2.10 -11.09
C PHE A 125 -15.34 -0.78 -11.55
N ALA A 126 -16.11 0.07 -12.24
CA ALA A 126 -15.66 1.38 -12.69
C ALA A 126 -15.32 2.31 -11.52
N LEU A 127 -16.11 2.31 -10.45
CA LEU A 127 -15.84 3.04 -9.20
C LEU A 127 -14.57 2.53 -8.53
N GLY A 128 -14.35 1.20 -8.50
CA GLY A 128 -13.12 0.61 -7.97
C GLY A 128 -11.86 1.07 -8.72
N ILE A 129 -11.90 1.04 -10.06
CA ILE A 129 -10.81 1.56 -10.90
C ILE A 129 -10.62 3.07 -10.70
N GLY A 130 -11.71 3.83 -10.66
CA GLY A 130 -11.67 5.27 -10.40
C GLY A 130 -11.02 5.60 -9.06
N ALA A 131 -11.43 4.93 -7.99
CA ALA A 131 -10.85 5.08 -6.66
C ALA A 131 -9.36 4.72 -6.65
N ALA A 132 -8.97 3.60 -7.28
CA ALA A 132 -7.56 3.21 -7.38
C ALA A 132 -6.71 4.29 -8.08
N VAL A 133 -7.17 4.80 -9.22
CA VAL A 133 -6.47 5.87 -9.95
C VAL A 133 -6.38 7.16 -9.14
N LEU A 134 -7.46 7.54 -8.44
CA LEU A 134 -7.48 8.74 -7.59
C LEU A 134 -6.52 8.60 -6.40
N ILE A 135 -6.53 7.46 -5.71
CA ILE A 135 -5.63 7.19 -4.58
C ILE A 135 -4.18 7.21 -5.05
N THR A 136 -3.84 6.49 -6.12
CA THR A 136 -2.48 6.49 -6.68
C THR A 136 -2.05 7.90 -7.06
N ARG A 137 -2.90 8.69 -7.72
CA ARG A 137 -2.58 10.09 -8.06
C ARG A 137 -2.41 10.97 -6.82
N SER A 138 -3.24 10.81 -5.80
CA SER A 138 -3.14 11.56 -4.55
C SER A 138 -1.82 11.27 -3.85
N VAL A 139 -1.48 9.99 -3.69
CA VAL A 139 -0.23 9.55 -3.05
C VAL A 139 0.99 10.03 -3.84
N MET A 140 0.99 9.89 -5.16
CA MET A 140 2.09 10.38 -6.01
C MET A 140 2.27 11.90 -5.90
N ARG A 141 1.17 12.65 -5.73
CA ARG A 141 1.21 14.10 -5.54
C ARG A 141 1.74 14.49 -4.15
N GLU A 142 1.30 13.80 -3.10
CA GLU A 142 1.78 14.05 -1.73
C GLU A 142 3.25 13.65 -1.54
N VAL A 143 3.69 12.57 -2.19
CA VAL A 143 5.10 12.18 -2.20
C VAL A 143 5.94 13.16 -3.02
N GLY A 144 5.37 13.73 -4.09
CA GLY A 144 6.05 14.68 -4.99
C GLY A 144 6.77 14.01 -6.17
N GLY A 145 6.65 12.68 -6.29
CA GLY A 145 7.35 11.87 -7.28
C GLY A 145 7.11 10.39 -7.06
N GLU A 146 7.93 9.55 -7.69
CA GLU A 146 7.86 8.10 -7.50
C GLU A 146 8.33 7.69 -6.10
N PRO A 147 7.57 6.85 -5.37
CA PRO A 147 7.95 6.39 -4.03
C PRO A 147 9.32 5.71 -3.97
N ALA A 148 9.71 5.00 -5.04
CA ALA A 148 11.02 4.38 -5.14
C ALA A 148 12.15 5.42 -5.14
N TYR A 149 11.96 6.55 -5.84
CA TYR A 149 12.91 7.66 -5.83
C TYR A 149 13.02 8.30 -4.45
N ALA A 150 11.89 8.55 -3.77
CA ALA A 150 11.90 9.07 -2.40
C ALA A 150 12.64 8.13 -1.44
N LYS A 151 12.43 6.81 -1.55
CA LYS A 151 13.16 5.81 -0.75
C LYS A 151 14.67 5.86 -1.00
N GLN A 152 15.08 6.00 -2.26
CA GLN A 152 16.50 6.11 -2.62
C GLN A 152 17.13 7.37 -2.02
N VAL A 153 16.48 8.52 -2.16
CA VAL A 153 16.94 9.79 -1.59
C VAL A 153 17.12 9.69 -0.07
N VAL A 154 16.14 9.10 0.63
CA VAL A 154 16.25 8.87 2.08
C VAL A 154 17.41 7.94 2.41
N GLY A 155 17.63 6.89 1.62
CA GLY A 155 18.76 5.98 1.79
C GLY A 155 20.11 6.69 1.69
N GLU A 156 20.29 7.57 0.70
CA GLU A 156 21.49 8.38 0.55
C GLU A 156 21.74 9.28 1.76
N ILE A 157 20.70 10.01 2.21
CA ILE A 157 20.80 10.89 3.39
C ILE A 157 21.16 10.06 4.63
N ALA A 158 20.49 8.92 4.85
CA ALA A 158 20.75 8.04 5.99
C ALA A 158 22.15 7.42 5.95
N SER A 159 22.72 7.22 4.77
CA SER A 159 24.11 6.74 4.59
C SER A 159 25.18 7.82 4.81
N GLY A 160 24.77 9.06 5.12
CA GLY A 160 25.69 10.17 5.38
C GLY A 160 25.98 11.03 4.15
N ASN A 161 25.20 10.92 3.07
CA ASN A 161 25.31 11.77 1.87
C ASN A 161 24.15 12.79 1.80
N PRO A 162 24.21 13.93 2.53
CA PRO A 162 23.20 14.97 2.43
C PRO A 162 23.32 15.81 1.14
N ALA A 163 24.39 15.62 0.36
CA ALA A 163 24.62 16.36 -0.88
C ALA A 163 23.81 15.81 -2.07
N VAL A 164 23.05 14.73 -1.89
CA VAL A 164 22.19 14.14 -2.93
C VAL A 164 21.24 15.20 -3.52
N ALA A 165 21.23 15.31 -4.85
CA ALA A 165 20.32 16.20 -5.56
C ALA A 165 18.90 15.63 -5.52
N ILE A 166 17.95 16.41 -4.99
CA ILE A 166 16.54 16.03 -4.95
C ILE A 166 15.85 16.80 -6.07
N ALA A 167 15.45 16.08 -7.12
CA ALA A 167 14.67 16.62 -8.21
C ALA A 167 13.21 16.79 -7.74
N LEU A 168 12.77 18.04 -7.69
CA LEU A 168 11.38 18.38 -7.38
C LEU A 168 10.61 18.66 -8.66
N ARG A 169 9.31 18.39 -8.61
CA ARG A 169 8.40 18.86 -9.65
C ARG A 169 8.34 20.39 -9.62
N ALA A 170 8.16 21.02 -10.78
CA ALA A 170 8.06 22.47 -10.87
C ALA A 170 6.93 23.01 -9.97
N GLY A 171 7.28 23.96 -9.08
CA GLY A 171 6.34 24.56 -8.12
C GLY A 171 5.97 23.69 -6.92
N ASP A 172 6.63 22.55 -6.72
CA ASP A 172 6.36 21.66 -5.59
C ASP A 172 7.06 22.13 -4.31
N THR A 173 6.27 22.66 -3.38
CA THR A 173 6.73 23.14 -2.07
C THR A 173 6.11 22.38 -0.91
N GLY A 174 5.14 21.50 -1.18
CA GLY A 174 4.30 20.86 -0.16
C GLY A 174 4.46 19.34 -0.08
N SER A 175 5.17 18.73 -1.03
CA SER A 175 5.38 17.29 -1.02
C SER A 175 6.38 16.83 0.02
N LEU A 176 6.38 15.53 0.27
CA LEU A 176 7.38 14.85 1.07
C LEU A 176 8.80 15.10 0.53
N LEU A 177 9.02 15.04 -0.79
CA LEU A 177 10.32 15.33 -1.39
C LEU A 177 10.75 16.78 -1.16
N ALA A 178 9.82 17.74 -1.23
CA ALA A 178 10.12 19.15 -0.92
C ALA A 178 10.54 19.32 0.55
N ALA A 179 9.83 18.67 1.48
CA ALA A 179 10.20 18.67 2.90
C ALA A 179 11.58 18.03 3.13
N MET A 180 11.91 16.94 2.44
CA MET A 180 13.24 16.31 2.49
C MET A 180 14.34 17.23 1.95
N GLN A 181 14.06 18.04 0.93
CA GLN A 181 15.02 19.03 0.40
C GLN A 181 15.38 20.08 1.45
N THR A 182 14.43 20.51 2.27
CA THR A 182 14.70 21.40 3.41
C THR A 182 15.45 20.66 4.52
N MET A 183 15.06 19.43 4.83
CA MET A 183 15.69 18.62 5.87
C MET A 183 17.19 18.39 5.62
N LYS A 184 17.59 18.10 4.37
CA LYS A 184 19.00 17.84 4.04
C LYS A 184 19.93 19.05 4.18
N GLN A 185 19.40 20.28 4.26
CA GLN A 185 20.21 21.49 4.42
C GLN A 185 20.75 21.65 5.84
N ARG A 186 20.01 21.17 6.86
CA ARG A 186 20.37 21.35 8.27
C ARG A 186 21.68 20.67 8.69
N PRO A 187 21.96 19.41 8.31
CA PRO A 187 23.23 18.78 8.67
C PRO A 187 24.44 19.51 8.10
N ALA A 188 24.34 20.04 6.87
CA ALA A 188 25.43 20.80 6.25
C ALA A 188 25.73 22.10 7.01
N GLU A 189 24.69 22.82 7.43
CA GLU A 189 24.82 24.02 8.29
C GLU A 189 25.49 23.68 9.61
N ILE A 190 25.05 22.61 10.29
CA ILE A 190 25.59 22.19 11.59
C ILE A 190 27.07 21.79 11.46
N VAL A 191 27.42 20.99 10.45
CA VAL A 191 28.82 20.58 10.22
C VAL A 191 29.71 21.79 9.92
N SER A 192 29.22 22.75 9.14
CA SER A 192 29.95 24.00 8.88
C SER A 192 30.17 24.80 10.16
N GLN A 193 29.13 24.93 11.00
CA GLN A 193 29.23 25.66 12.27
C GLN A 193 30.21 24.99 13.23
N VAL A 194 30.16 23.66 13.36
CA VAL A 194 31.09 22.90 14.19
C VAL A 194 32.53 23.11 13.72
N ARG A 195 32.77 23.07 12.40
CA ARG A 195 34.11 23.28 11.83
C ARG A 195 34.64 24.68 12.14
N ALA A 196 33.83 25.72 11.97
CA ALA A 196 34.20 27.09 12.30
C ALA A 196 34.49 27.28 13.80
N SER A 197 33.71 26.63 14.68
CA SER A 197 33.97 26.61 16.12
C SER A 197 35.27 25.89 16.46
N SER A 198 35.56 24.75 15.83
CA SER A 198 36.82 24.03 16.00
C SER A 198 38.03 24.84 15.57
N ASP A 199 37.96 25.55 14.43
CA ASP A 199 39.04 26.43 13.96
C ASP A 199 39.27 27.60 14.93
N SER A 200 38.20 28.16 15.49
CA SER A 200 38.27 29.21 16.52
C SER A 200 38.93 28.71 17.81
N ILE A 201 38.56 27.49 18.26
CA ILE A 201 39.19 26.84 19.42
C ILE A 201 40.67 26.59 19.15
N ALA A 202 41.03 26.05 17.99
CA ALA A 202 42.42 25.79 17.63
C ALA A 202 43.27 27.08 17.64
N THR A 203 42.71 28.17 17.10
CA THR A 203 43.33 29.50 17.13
C THR A 203 43.52 30.00 18.57
N GLY A 204 42.47 29.94 19.39
CA GLY A 204 42.53 30.34 20.80
C GLY A 204 43.52 29.51 21.62
N SER A 205 43.56 28.19 21.41
CA SER A 205 44.54 27.30 22.04
C SER A 205 45.98 27.65 21.66
N SER A 206 46.23 28.01 20.40
CA SER A 206 47.56 28.47 19.96
C SER A 206 47.97 29.79 20.63
N GLN A 207 47.04 30.73 20.77
CA GLN A 207 47.28 32.00 21.49
C GLN A 207 47.55 31.78 22.97
N ILE A 208 46.81 30.88 23.65
CA ILE A 208 47.06 30.51 25.05
C ILE A 208 48.44 29.89 25.20
N ALA A 209 48.83 28.97 24.31
CA ALA A 209 50.14 28.35 24.34
C ALA A 209 51.27 29.39 24.21
N SER A 210 51.12 30.36 23.29
CA SER A 210 52.06 31.47 23.14
C SER A 210 52.10 32.38 24.37
N GLY A 211 50.94 32.69 24.97
CA GLY A 211 50.86 33.52 26.18
C GLY A 211 51.47 32.83 27.40
N ASN A 212 51.29 31.53 27.55
CA ASN A 212 51.94 30.75 28.60
C ASN A 212 53.47 30.71 28.43
N ALA A 213 53.98 30.63 27.20
CA ALA A 213 55.42 30.70 26.95
C ALA A 213 56.01 32.06 27.36
N ASP A 214 55.35 33.17 27.00
CA ASP A 214 55.75 34.52 27.42
C ASP A 214 55.71 34.69 28.95
N LEU A 215 54.63 34.21 29.60
CA LEU A 215 54.51 34.28 31.05
C LEU A 215 55.59 33.44 31.75
N SER A 216 55.90 32.25 31.22
CA SER A 216 56.98 31.41 31.74
C SER A 216 58.32 32.13 31.63
N GLN A 217 58.64 32.71 30.48
CA GLN A 217 59.87 33.48 30.27
C GLN A 217 59.97 34.65 31.25
N ARG A 218 58.91 35.45 31.39
CA ARG A 218 58.88 36.58 32.33
C ARG A 218 59.03 36.13 33.80
N THR A 219 58.48 34.97 34.14
CA THR A 219 58.63 34.37 35.48
C THR A 219 60.07 33.95 35.74
N GLU A 220 60.75 33.37 34.73
CA GLU A 220 62.18 33.04 34.79
C GLU A 220 63.05 34.31 34.95
N GLU A 221 62.78 35.35 34.17
CA GLU A 221 63.47 36.65 34.29
C GLU A 221 63.26 37.28 35.68
N GLN A 222 62.03 37.23 36.20
CA GLN A 222 61.70 37.78 37.51
C GLN A 222 62.39 37.01 38.65
N ALA A 223 62.46 35.68 38.54
CA ALA A 223 63.22 34.84 39.47
C ALA A 223 64.72 35.19 39.46
N SER A 224 65.30 35.40 38.28
CA SER A 224 66.70 35.85 38.14
C SER A 224 66.95 37.22 38.79
N ASN A 225 66.05 38.18 38.58
CA ASN A 225 66.14 39.51 39.21
C ASN A 225 66.03 39.45 40.74
N LEU A 226 65.17 38.56 41.26
CA LEU A 226 65.07 38.31 42.70
C LEU A 226 66.35 37.67 43.26
N GLN A 227 66.98 36.74 42.54
CA GLN A 227 68.29 36.19 42.94
C GLN A 227 69.35 37.28 43.00
N GLN A 228 69.41 38.18 42.01
CA GLN A 228 70.36 39.29 42.01
C GLN A 228 70.09 40.30 43.15
N THR A 229 68.83 40.54 43.48
CA THR A 229 68.43 41.37 44.62
C THR A 229 68.85 40.73 45.95
N ALA A 230 68.62 39.42 46.11
CA ALA A 230 69.04 38.69 47.30
C ALA A 230 70.57 38.74 47.49
N ALA A 231 71.34 38.53 46.42
CA ALA A 231 72.80 38.66 46.45
C ALA A 231 73.26 40.09 46.81
N SER A 232 72.56 41.11 46.29
CA SER A 232 72.83 42.51 46.64
C SER A 232 72.52 42.79 48.11
N MET A 233 71.46 42.21 48.66
CA MET A 233 71.12 42.29 50.08
C MET A 233 72.16 41.59 50.98
N GLU A 234 72.70 40.45 50.56
CA GLU A 234 73.80 39.79 51.27
C GLU A 234 75.06 40.68 51.30
N GLN A 235 75.41 41.28 50.16
CA GLN A 235 76.56 42.18 50.08
C GLN A 235 76.36 43.47 50.91
N LEU A 236 75.16 44.04 50.89
CA LEU A 236 74.78 45.17 51.74
C LEU A 236 74.83 44.82 53.23
N SER A 237 74.29 43.66 53.61
CA SER A 237 74.36 43.15 54.98
C SER A 237 75.80 43.01 55.46
N GLY A 238 76.69 42.45 54.61
CA GLY A 238 78.12 42.40 54.87
C GLY A 238 78.74 43.78 55.09
N THR A 239 78.41 44.75 54.23
CA THR A 239 78.91 46.14 54.33
C THR A 239 78.40 46.85 55.59
N VAL A 240 77.15 46.62 55.98
CA VAL A 240 76.56 47.16 57.22
C VAL A 240 77.26 46.56 58.44
N LYS A 241 77.54 45.25 58.43
CA LYS A 241 78.33 44.59 59.48
C LYS A 241 79.72 45.22 59.62
N THR A 242 80.43 45.40 58.51
CA THR A 242 81.74 46.07 58.51
C THR A 242 81.67 47.51 59.01
N SER A 243 80.62 48.26 58.63
CA SER A 243 80.39 49.63 59.12
C SER A 243 80.14 49.66 60.63
N ALA A 244 79.35 48.72 61.15
CA ALA A 244 79.09 48.59 62.59
C ALA A 244 80.36 48.24 63.37
N ASP A 245 81.17 47.30 62.87
CA ASP A 245 82.45 46.93 63.49
C ASP A 245 83.44 48.12 63.49
N THR A 246 83.46 48.90 62.40
CA THR A 246 84.29 50.10 62.28
C THR A 246 83.83 51.19 63.24
N ALA A 247 82.52 51.44 63.36
CA ALA A 247 81.97 52.40 64.32
C ALA A 247 82.26 51.98 65.78
N ALA A 248 82.17 50.69 66.09
CA ALA A 248 82.53 50.16 67.41
C ALA A 248 84.04 50.34 67.71
N GLN A 249 84.91 50.11 66.72
CA GLN A 249 86.35 50.40 66.84
C GLN A 249 86.63 51.89 67.05
N ALA A 250 86.00 52.77 66.26
CA ALA A 250 86.14 54.21 66.38
C ALA A 250 85.65 54.72 67.75
N SER A 251 84.54 54.18 68.27
CA SER A 251 84.03 54.48 69.60
C SER A 251 85.02 54.08 70.70
N ARG A 252 85.63 52.88 70.62
CA ARG A 252 86.70 52.46 71.54
C ARG A 252 87.91 53.40 71.48
N LEU A 253 88.34 53.78 70.27
CA LEU A 253 89.46 54.70 70.09
C LEU A 253 89.15 56.07 70.69
N ALA A 254 87.98 56.64 70.41
CA ALA A 254 87.53 57.91 70.99
C ALA A 254 87.44 57.87 72.52
N SER A 255 86.93 56.77 73.09
CA SER A 255 86.91 56.55 74.54
C SER A 255 88.32 56.51 75.13
N SER A 256 89.25 55.81 74.48
CA SER A 256 90.66 55.76 74.91
C SER A 256 91.36 57.13 74.82
N ALA A 257 91.10 57.89 73.75
CA ALA A 257 91.64 59.23 73.57
C ALA A 257 91.06 60.21 74.61
N SER A 258 89.76 60.11 74.91
CA SER A 258 89.10 60.88 75.97
C SER A 258 89.71 60.56 77.34
N ALA A 259 89.91 59.27 77.67
CA ALA A 259 90.58 58.86 78.90
C ALA A 259 92.02 59.39 79.01
N ALA A 260 92.79 59.33 77.90
CA ALA A 260 94.13 59.90 77.85
C ALA A 260 94.13 61.42 78.03
N ALA A 261 93.18 62.14 77.42
CA ALA A 261 93.01 63.58 77.59
C ALA A 261 92.59 63.95 79.02
N SER A 262 91.68 63.19 79.65
CA SER A 262 91.31 63.37 81.06
C SER A 262 92.51 63.16 81.98
N HIS A 263 93.29 62.10 81.78
CA HIS A 263 94.50 61.85 82.55
C HIS A 263 95.54 62.95 82.35
N GLY A 264 95.75 63.41 81.11
CA GLY A 264 96.60 64.57 80.81
C GLY A 264 96.12 65.85 81.51
N GLY A 265 94.80 66.09 81.55
CA GLY A 265 94.19 67.19 82.29
C GLY A 265 94.43 67.11 83.80
N GLU A 266 94.40 65.90 84.38
CA GLU A 266 94.69 65.64 85.78
C GLU A 266 96.16 65.94 86.13
N VAL A 267 97.10 65.54 85.25
CA VAL A 267 98.54 65.84 85.39
C VAL A 267 98.82 67.34 85.30
N VAL A 268 98.16 68.06 84.38
CA VAL A 268 98.28 69.53 84.26
C VAL A 268 97.65 70.24 85.47
N GLY A 269 96.51 69.74 85.96
CA GLY A 269 95.86 70.24 87.18
C GLY A 269 96.74 70.09 88.44
N GLN A 270 97.46 68.96 88.57
CA GLN A 270 98.48 68.79 89.62
C GLN A 270 99.65 69.75 89.47
N TRP A 271 99.95 70.22 88.25
CA TRP A 271 101.01 71.21 87.99
C TRP A 271 100.58 72.65 88.28
N SER A 272 99.30 72.99 88.13
CA SER A 272 98.79 74.36 88.38
C SER A 272 98.51 74.66 89.86
N THR A 273 98.76 73.72 90.77
CA THR A 273 98.56 73.89 92.24
C THR A 273 99.88 73.97 93.03
N ARG A 274 101.01 74.22 92.37
CA ARG A 274 102.29 74.63 92.99
C ARG A 274 102.61 76.06 92.63
#